data_AF-A0A959T8T7-F1
#
_entry.id   AF-A0A959T8T7-F1
#
_cell.length_a   1.000
_cell.length_b   1.000
_cell.length_c   1.000
_cell.angle_alpha   90.00
_cell.angle_beta   90.00
_cell.angle_gamma   90.00
#
_symmetry.space_group_name_H-M   'P 1'
#
loop_
_entity.id
_entity.type
_entity.pdbx_description
1 polymer ?
#
loop_
_entity_poly.entity_id
_entity_poly.type
_entity_poly.pdbx_seq_one_letter_code
_entity_poly.pdbx_strand_id
1 'polypeptide(L)'
;YLSRVWLEEGRVRGFLLPLAGEGLIIADHPAIGMELQRWLLPLKDHITLPTGQPEVQEHLVKQGYSPAPAFVRLVRGAAIPWQAGMVFGW
;
A
#
# COMPACT_ATOMS: atom_id res chain seq x y z
N TYR A 1 10.16 4.41 14.90
CA TYR A 1 9.14 3.91 13.98
C TYR A 1 9.24 2.39 13.91
N LEU A 2 8.21 1.68 14.35
CA LEU A 2 8.23 0.21 14.44
C LEU A 2 7.57 -0.37 13.18
N SER A 3 8.26 -1.30 12.52
CA SER A 3 7.67 -2.13 11.47
C SER A 3 6.56 -3.00 12.04
N ARG A 4 5.52 -3.25 11.25
CA ARG A 4 4.42 -4.15 11.62
C ARG A 4 4.32 -5.29 10.63
N VAL A 5 3.96 -6.46 11.15
CA VAL A 5 3.82 -7.69 10.37
C VAL A 5 2.47 -8.31 10.72
N TRP A 6 1.73 -8.69 9.69
CA TRP A 6 0.53 -9.50 9.83
C TRP A 6 0.92 -10.97 9.64
N LEU A 7 0.72 -11.77 10.69
CA LEU A 7 1.10 -13.17 10.74
C LEU A 7 -0.16 -14.02 10.97
N GLU A 8 -0.39 -14.97 10.06
CA GLU A 8 -1.45 -15.97 10.16
C GLU A 8 -0.83 -17.33 9.90
N GLU A 9 -1.14 -18.32 10.75
CA GLU A 9 -0.67 -19.70 10.60
C GLU A 9 0.87 -19.84 10.43
N GLY A 10 1.64 -18.94 11.05
CA GLY A 10 3.10 -18.93 10.94
C GLY A 10 3.64 -18.33 9.65
N ARG A 11 2.78 -17.80 8.77
CA ARG A 11 3.16 -17.13 7.52
C ARG A 11 2.94 -15.62 7.61
N VAL A 12 3.91 -14.87 7.09
CA VAL A 12 3.74 -13.43 6.87
C VAL A 12 2.84 -13.21 5.67
N ARG A 13 1.69 -12.58 5.90
CA ARG A 13 0.69 -12.26 4.86
C ARG A 13 0.68 -10.79 4.48
N GLY A 14 1.25 -9.94 5.32
CA GLY A 14 1.48 -8.55 4.98
C GLY A 14 2.43 -7.88 5.96
N PHE A 15 2.99 -6.75 5.56
CA PHE A 15 3.87 -5.95 6.40
C PHE A 15 3.79 -4.47 6.06
N LEU A 16 4.04 -3.65 7.07
CA LEU A 16 4.30 -2.22 6.97
C LEU A 16 5.76 -1.97 7.33
N LEU A 17 6.52 -1.43 6.38
CA LEU A 17 7.88 -0.95 6.58
C LEU A 17 7.88 0.58 6.59
N PRO A 18 8.04 1.23 7.75
CA PRO A 18 8.21 2.67 7.80
C PRO A 18 9.57 3.05 7.20
N LEU A 19 9.56 3.99 6.27
CA LEU A 19 10.73 4.57 5.63
C LEU A 19 10.83 6.05 6.05
N ALA A 20 11.95 6.72 5.78
CA ALA A 20 12.09 8.14 6.11
C ALA A 20 11.11 8.98 5.28
N GLY A 21 10.05 9.48 5.91
CA GLY A 21 8.97 10.22 5.25
C GLY A 21 8.01 9.35 4.43
N GLU A 22 8.26 8.04 4.33
CA GLU A 22 7.54 7.10 3.45
C GLU A 22 7.05 5.87 4.23
N GLY A 23 6.17 5.05 3.64
CA GLY A 23 5.67 3.84 4.28
C GLY A 23 5.27 2.78 3.27
N LEU A 24 6.08 1.71 3.15
CA LEU A 24 5.79 0.61 2.24
C LEU A 24 4.83 -0.39 2.88
N ILE A 25 3.68 -0.61 2.24
CA ILE A 25 2.69 -1.62 2.64
C ILE A 25 2.59 -2.69 1.56
N ILE A 26 2.94 -3.93 1.92
CA ILE A 26 2.75 -5.11 1.08
C ILE A 26 1.81 -6.07 1.78
N ALA A 27 0.83 -6.61 1.06
CA ALA A 27 -0.07 -7.64 1.56
C ALA A 27 -0.49 -8.61 0.45
N ASP A 28 -0.79 -9.85 0.81
CA ASP A 28 -1.33 -10.87 -0.11
C ASP A 28 -2.86 -10.83 -0.21
N HIS A 29 -3.53 -10.00 0.60
CA HIS A 29 -4.98 -9.88 0.65
C HIS A 29 -5.41 -8.43 0.93
N PRO A 30 -6.45 -7.90 0.23
CA PRO A 30 -6.88 -6.51 0.37
C PRO A 30 -7.23 -6.10 1.79
N ALA A 31 -7.95 -6.96 2.53
CA ALA A 31 -8.31 -6.68 3.92
C ALA A 31 -7.08 -6.44 4.82
N ILE A 32 -6.01 -7.21 4.63
CA ILE A 32 -4.77 -7.05 5.40
C ILE A 32 -4.07 -5.74 5.01
N GLY A 33 -4.00 -5.45 3.71
CA GLY A 33 -3.42 -4.20 3.21
C GLY A 33 -4.12 -2.95 3.75
N MET A 34 -5.46 -2.93 3.71
CA MET A 34 -6.27 -1.83 4.24
C MET A 34 -6.14 -1.70 5.76
N GLU A 35 -6.08 -2.81 6.51
CA GLU A 35 -5.82 -2.74 7.96
C GLU A 35 -4.43 -2.18 8.26
N LEU A 36 -3.40 -2.52 7.47
CA LEU A 36 -2.07 -1.94 7.60
C LEU A 36 -2.05 -0.43 7.27
N GLN A 37 -2.86 0.03 6.31
CA GLN A 37 -3.02 1.47 6.02
C GLN A 37 -3.52 2.25 7.23
N ARG A 38 -4.45 1.69 8.02
CA ARG A 38 -4.96 2.35 9.24
C ARG A 38 -3.87 2.70 10.25
N TRP A 39 -2.74 2.00 10.22
CA TRP A 39 -1.58 2.29 11.07
C TRP A 39 -0.62 3.32 10.46
N LEU A 40 -0.59 3.45 9.13
CA LEU A 40 0.26 4.41 8.43
C LEU A 40 -0.38 5.80 8.31
N LEU A 41 -1.67 5.86 7.99
CA LEU A 41 -2.41 7.11 7.72
C LEU A 41 -2.43 8.12 8.89
N PRO A 42 -2.37 7.74 10.18
CA PRO A 42 -2.21 8.73 11.25
C PRO A 42 -0.86 9.47 11.22
N LEU A 43 0.12 8.94 10.49
CA LEU A 43 1.47 9.49 10.38
C LEU A 43 1.71 10.20 9.03
N LYS A 44 0.77 10.11 8.09
CA LYS A 44 0.86 10.63 6.73
C LYS A 44 -0.47 11.20 6.25
N ASP A 45 -0.43 12.35 5.60
CA ASP A 45 -1.61 12.99 5.00
C ASP A 45 -1.98 12.45 3.61
N HIS A 46 -1.11 11.64 3.00
CA HIS A 46 -1.34 11.00 1.71
C HIS A 46 -0.70 9.62 1.63
N ILE A 47 -1.14 8.83 0.64
CA ILE A 47 -0.59 7.52 0.33
C ILE A 47 -0.55 7.32 -1.18
N THR A 48 0.57 6.83 -1.69
CA THR A 48 0.67 6.49 -3.11
C THR A 48 0.18 5.07 -3.31
N LEU A 49 -0.66 4.84 -4.33
CA LEU A 49 -1.15 3.52 -4.70
C LEU A 49 -0.79 3.19 -6.16
N PRO A 50 -0.46 1.94 -6.47
CA PRO A 50 -0.45 1.49 -7.85
C PRO A 50 -1.84 1.61 -8.49
N THR A 51 -1.87 1.92 -9.78
CA THR A 51 -3.09 1.85 -10.59
C THR A 51 -3.61 0.41 -10.66
N GLY A 52 -4.94 0.24 -10.70
CA GLY A 52 -5.58 -1.06 -10.87
C GLY A 52 -6.11 -1.70 -9.57
N GLN A 53 -6.31 -0.91 -8.52
CA GLN A 53 -6.91 -1.34 -7.24
C GLN A 53 -8.11 -0.44 -6.87
N PRO A 54 -9.21 -0.50 -7.64
CA PRO A 54 -10.37 0.37 -7.42
C PRO A 54 -10.97 0.23 -6.01
N GLU A 55 -10.95 -0.97 -5.44
CA GLU A 55 -11.47 -1.25 -4.10
C GLU A 55 -10.72 -0.49 -3.00
N VAL A 56 -9.40 -0.33 -3.15
CA VAL A 56 -8.56 0.41 -2.19
C VAL A 56 -8.81 1.91 -2.35
N GLN A 57 -8.94 2.37 -3.59
CA GLN A 57 -9.27 3.78 -3.87
C GLN A 57 -10.64 4.15 -3.32
N GLU A 58 -11.67 3.32 -3.55
CA GLU A 58 -13.01 3.50 -2.98
C GLU A 58 -12.98 3.53 -1.45
N HIS A 59 -12.18 2.65 -0.83
CA HIS A 59 -12.00 2.63 0.62
C HIS A 59 -11.42 3.95 1.14
N LEU A 60 -10.38 4.49 0.50
CA LEU A 60 -9.78 5.77 0.88
C LEU A 60 -10.74 6.95 0.66
N VAL A 61 -11.51 6.94 -0.43
CA VAL A 61 -12.54 7.97 -0.68
C VAL A 61 -13.60 7.96 0.43
N LYS A 62 -14.03 6.77 0.88
CA LYS A 62 -14.95 6.64 2.03
C LYS A 62 -14.37 7.17 3.34
N GLN A 63 -13.04 7.18 3.46
CA GLN A 63 -12.33 7.78 4.60
C GLN A 63 -12.07 9.29 4.45
N GLY A 64 -12.54 9.91 3.36
CA GLY A 64 -12.40 11.35 3.12
C GLY A 64 -11.17 11.77 2.33
N TYR A 65 -10.38 10.83 1.80
CA TYR A 65 -9.27 11.15 0.90
C TYR A 65 -9.79 11.51 -0.50
N SER A 66 -9.03 12.33 -1.21
CA SER A 66 -9.30 12.68 -2.60
C SER A 66 -8.15 12.20 -3.51
N PRO A 67 -8.45 11.72 -4.73
CA PRO A 67 -7.41 11.29 -5.65
C PRO A 67 -6.60 12.50 -6.15
N ALA A 68 -5.28 12.35 -6.13
CA ALA A 68 -4.34 13.28 -6.75
C ALA A 68 -3.94 12.79 -8.16
N PRO A 69 -3.33 13.63 -9.02
CA PRO A 69 -2.81 13.20 -10.31
C PRO A 69 -1.86 12.01 -10.18
N ALA A 70 -2.05 10.98 -11.02
CA ALA A 70 -1.23 9.79 -11.01
C ALA A 70 0.14 10.04 -11.67
N PHE A 71 1.16 9.36 -11.16
CA PHE A 71 2.48 9.31 -11.77
C PHE A 71 2.62 8.08 -12.67
N VAL A 72 3.48 8.17 -13.69
CA VAL A 72 3.78 7.06 -14.59
C VAL A 72 5.02 6.31 -14.09
N ARG A 73 4.86 5.01 -13.81
CA ARG A 73 6.00 4.13 -13.51
C ARG A 73 6.84 3.93 -14.78
N LEU A 74 8.09 4.36 -14.76
CA LEU A 74 9.04 4.17 -15.86
C LEU A 74 9.75 2.82 -15.75
N VAL A 75 10.03 2.20 -16.89
CA VAL A 75 10.79 0.95 -17.00
C VAL A 75 11.84 1.12 -18.11
N ARG A 76 13.08 0.74 -17.82
CA ARG A 76 14.16 0.70 -18.82
C ARG A 76 14.68 -0.73 -18.93
N GLY A 77 14.62 -1.30 -20.13
CA GLY A 77 14.98 -2.70 -20.37
C GLY A 77 13.80 -3.65 -20.21
N ALA A 78 14.09 -4.92 -19.91
CA ALA A 78 13.05 -5.93 -19.72
C ALA A 78 12.16 -5.59 -18.53
N ALA A 79 10.84 -5.61 -18.74
CA ALA A 79 9.89 -5.38 -17.67
C ALA A 79 9.91 -6.54 -16.67
N ILE A 80 10.13 -6.22 -15.40
CA ILE A 80 9.98 -7.19 -14.31
C ILE A 80 8.48 -7.43 -14.09
N PRO A 81 8.04 -8.68 -13.90
CA PRO A 81 6.65 -8.98 -13.56
C PRO A 81 6.14 -8.11 -12.41
N TRP A 82 5.10 -7.34 -12.70
CA TRP A 82 4.58 -6.35 -11.78
C TRP A 82 3.39 -6.90 -10.98
N GLN A 83 3.51 -6.95 -9.66
CA GLN A 83 2.47 -7.46 -8.77
C GLN A 83 1.74 -6.31 -8.05
N ALA A 84 1.08 -5.45 -8.84
CA ALA A 84 0.42 -4.25 -8.33
C ALA A 84 -0.57 -4.54 -7.20
N GLY A 85 -1.34 -5.64 -7.31
CA GLY A 85 -2.36 -6.03 -6.34
C GLY A 85 -1.83 -6.47 -4.98
N MET A 86 -0.51 -6.51 -4.79
CA MET A 86 0.09 -6.75 -3.47
C MET A 86 0.51 -5.47 -2.76
N VAL A 87 0.48 -4.32 -3.44
CA VAL A 87 1.04 -3.08 -2.90
C VAL A 87 -0.06 -2.11 -2.52
N PHE A 88 -0.14 -1.81 -1.23
CA PHE A 88 -1.22 -1.01 -0.64
C PHE A 88 -0.73 0.36 -0.14
N GLY A 89 0.55 0.71 -0.32
CA GLY A 89 1.05 2.00 0.14
C GLY A 89 2.53 2.21 -0.06
N TRP A 90 2.88 3.46 -0.37
CA TRP A 90 4.23 4.04 -0.44
C TRP A 90 4.11 5.41 0.23
#